data_AF-A0A1X7VM79-F1
#
_entry.id   AF-A0A1X7VM79-F1
#
_cell.length_a   1.000
_cell.length_b   1.000
_cell.length_c   1.000
_cell.angle_alpha   90.00
_cell.angle_beta   90.00
_cell.angle_gamma   90.00
#
_symmetry.space_group_name_H-M   'P 1'
#
loop_
_entity.id
_entity.type
_entity.pdbx_description
1 polymer ?
#
loop_
_entity_poly.entity_id
_entity_poly.type
_entity_poly.pdbx_seq_one_letter_code
_entity_poly.pdbx_strand_id
1 'polypeptide(L)'
;RIHAKRESGSKLIFYDVRGEGVKIQVMCNAKFTDQNFEELHSQIKRGDIIGITGFPGKTKMGELSIIPRQVQLLSPCLHMLPHLHFGLKDKETRFRQRYLDLIINGNVRDKFILRARLITYLRRFMDEL
;
A
#
# COMPACT_ATOMS: atom_id res chain seq x y z
N ARG A 1 3.08 1.32 -0.27
CA ARG A 1 3.18 0.96 1.17
C ARG A 1 2.63 -0.45 1.40
N ILE A 2 3.33 -1.28 2.17
CA ILE A 2 2.90 -2.64 2.51
C ILE A 2 1.74 -2.56 3.51
N HIS A 3 0.61 -3.15 3.15
CA HIS A 3 -0.59 -3.19 3.97
C HIS A 3 -0.77 -4.54 4.67
N ALA A 4 -0.34 -5.62 4.01
CA ALA A 4 -0.26 -6.96 4.57
C ALA A 4 0.99 -7.69 4.04
N LYS A 5 1.55 -8.57 4.88
CA LYS A 5 2.60 -9.54 4.54
C LYS A 5 2.06 -10.92 4.90
N ARG A 6 2.04 -11.84 3.94
CA ARG A 6 1.53 -13.21 4.09
C ARG A 6 2.58 -14.19 3.60
N GLU A 7 2.98 -15.13 4.44
CA GLU A 7 4.02 -16.11 4.12
C GLU A 7 3.35 -17.44 3.72
N SER A 8 3.81 -18.04 2.63
CA SER A 8 3.30 -19.30 2.09
C SER A 8 4.45 -20.29 1.93
N GLY A 9 5.05 -20.65 3.06
CA GLY A 9 6.33 -21.36 3.12
C GLY A 9 7.54 -20.41 3.04
N SER A 10 8.74 -20.97 3.19
CA SER A 10 9.98 -20.16 3.29
C SER A 10 10.43 -19.49 2.00
N LYS A 11 9.91 -19.92 0.84
CA LYS A 11 10.35 -19.46 -0.49
C LYS A 11 9.29 -18.64 -1.24
N LEU A 12 8.14 -18.38 -0.63
CA LEU A 12 7.02 -17.68 -1.26
C LEU A 12 6.34 -16.75 -0.26
N ILE A 13 6.38 -15.45 -0.54
CA ILE A 13 5.80 -14.41 0.30
C ILE A 13 4.94 -13.51 -0.57
N PHE A 14 3.77 -13.14 -0.05
CA PHE A 14 2.85 -12.22 -0.70
C PHE A 14 2.81 -10.91 0.09
N TYR A 15 3.00 -9.79 -0.61
CA TYR A 15 2.71 -8.47 -0.08
C TYR A 15 1.47 -7.88 -0.75
N ASP A 16 0.58 -7.31 0.07
CA ASP A 16 -0.45 -6.43 -0.44
C ASP A 16 0.09 -5.01 -0.37
N VAL A 17 0.44 -4.44 -1.51
CA VAL A 17 0.96 -3.08 -1.60
C VAL A 17 -0.16 -2.14 -2.01
N ARG A 18 -0.30 -1.05 -1.26
CA ARG A 18 -1.25 0.03 -1.56
C ARG A 18 -0.53 1.33 -1.90
N GLY A 19 -1.09 2.02 -2.87
CA GLY A 19 -0.67 3.34 -3.37
C GLY A 19 -1.82 3.94 -4.18
N GLU A 20 -1.94 5.26 -4.21
CA GLU A 20 -2.97 5.96 -5.01
C GLU A 20 -4.43 5.48 -4.85
N GLY A 21 -4.76 4.90 -3.70
CA GLY A 21 -6.09 4.34 -3.44
C GLY A 21 -6.35 2.96 -4.07
N VAL A 22 -5.36 2.37 -4.74
CA VAL A 22 -5.43 1.05 -5.34
C VAL A 22 -4.58 0.02 -4.59
N LYS A 23 -4.86 -1.26 -4.84
CA LYS A 23 -4.12 -2.41 -4.30
C LYS A 23 -3.48 -3.18 -5.44
N ILE A 24 -2.20 -3.52 -5.28
CA ILE A 24 -1.48 -4.47 -6.14
C ILE A 24 -0.88 -5.56 -5.25
N GLN A 25 -1.01 -6.81 -5.66
CA GLN A 25 -0.32 -7.93 -5.02
C GLN A 25 1.11 -8.03 -5.53
N VAL A 26 2.04 -8.38 -4.65
CA VAL A 26 3.43 -8.67 -5.00
C VAL A 26 3.68 -10.12 -4.60
N MET A 27 4.02 -10.95 -5.58
CA MET A 27 4.29 -12.37 -5.39
C MET A 27 5.79 -12.59 -5.38
N CYS A 28 6.40 -12.48 -4.20
CA CYS A 28 7.83 -12.68 -4.00
C CYS A 28 8.13 -14.18 -3.96
N ASN A 29 8.90 -14.67 -4.92
CA ASN A 29 9.31 -16.07 -4.95
C ASN A 29 10.82 -16.16 -5.12
N ALA A 30 11.47 -16.96 -4.26
CA ALA A 30 12.92 -17.10 -4.20
C ALA A 30 13.58 -17.51 -5.52
N LYS A 31 12.81 -18.10 -6.46
CA LYS A 31 13.31 -18.49 -7.78
C LYS A 31 13.53 -17.33 -8.75
N PHE A 32 12.94 -16.15 -8.50
CA PHE A 32 12.92 -15.04 -9.46
C PHE A 32 13.65 -13.80 -8.96
N THR A 33 14.30 -13.87 -7.80
CA THR A 33 15.08 -12.76 -7.22
C THR A 33 16.57 -13.07 -7.29
N ASP A 34 17.36 -12.03 -7.54
CA ASP A 34 18.82 -12.08 -7.47
C ASP A 34 19.33 -11.70 -6.06
N GLN A 35 18.44 -11.30 -5.15
CA GLN A 35 18.74 -10.89 -3.77
C GLN A 35 18.62 -12.07 -2.79
N ASN A 36 19.28 -11.97 -1.64
CA ASN A 36 19.09 -12.89 -0.52
C ASN A 36 17.64 -12.83 0.00
N PHE A 37 16.83 -13.82 -0.39
CA PHE A 37 15.39 -13.83 -0.16
C PHE A 37 15.03 -13.77 1.33
N GLU A 38 15.65 -14.62 2.15
CA GLU A 38 15.30 -14.75 3.57
C GLU A 38 15.69 -13.48 4.34
N GLU A 39 16.91 -12.99 4.14
CA GLU A 39 17.41 -11.79 4.79
C GLU A 39 16.56 -10.57 4.45
N LEU A 40 16.32 -10.32 3.16
CA LEU A 40 15.53 -9.19 2.68
C LEU A 40 14.12 -9.20 3.24
N HIS A 41 13.43 -10.34 3.14
CA HIS A 41 12.04 -10.43 3.56
C HIS A 41 11.89 -10.53 5.09
N SER A 42 12.93 -10.89 5.85
CA SER A 42 12.93 -10.84 7.31
C SER A 42 12.87 -9.41 7.85
N GLN A 43 13.54 -8.47 7.16
CA GLN A 43 13.63 -7.06 7.52
C GLN A 43 12.34 -6.30 7.19
N ILE A 44 11.67 -6.67 6.09
CA ILE A 44 10.46 -6.00 5.64
C ILE A 44 9.26 -6.33 6.54
N LYS A 45 8.62 -5.28 7.07
CA LYS A 45 7.45 -5.33 7.95
C LYS A 45 6.22 -4.66 7.34
N ARG A 46 5.07 -4.92 7.96
CA ARG A 46 3.81 -4.23 7.62
C ARG A 46 3.96 -2.74 7.89
N GLY A 47 3.54 -1.92 6.92
CA GLY A 47 3.63 -0.47 7.00
C GLY A 47 4.80 0.12 6.24
N ASP A 48 5.81 -0.68 5.87
CA ASP A 48 6.98 -0.19 5.15
C ASP A 48 6.62 0.38 3.77
N ILE A 49 7.41 1.35 3.32
CA ILE A 49 7.41 1.81 1.94
C ILE A 49 8.51 1.04 1.23
N ILE A 50 8.13 0.31 0.19
CA ILE A 50 9.05 -0.48 -0.63
C ILE A 50 8.94 -0.07 -2.10
N GLY A 51 10.07 -0.13 -2.79
CA GLY A 51 10.20 -0.07 -4.24
C GLY A 51 10.29 -1.49 -4.79
N ILE A 52 9.69 -1.71 -5.95
CA ILE A 52 9.61 -3.04 -6.57
C ILE A 52 9.95 -2.89 -8.05
N THR A 53 10.90 -3.71 -8.52
CA THR A 53 11.24 -3.85 -9.93
C THR A 53 11.03 -5.31 -10.32
N GLY A 54 10.24 -5.57 -11.35
CA GLY A 54 9.88 -6.92 -11.75
C GLY A 54 8.92 -6.96 -12.92
N PHE A 55 8.27 -8.10 -13.10
CA PHE A 55 7.37 -8.34 -14.23
C PHE A 55 5.91 -8.40 -13.77
N PRO A 56 4.97 -7.91 -14.60
CA PRO A 56 3.55 -8.17 -14.36
C PRO A 56 3.27 -9.67 -14.51
N GLY A 57 2.32 -10.18 -13.73
CA GLY A 57 1.89 -11.56 -13.76
C GLY A 57 0.51 -11.74 -13.15
N LYS A 58 -0.02 -12.95 -13.21
CA LYS A 58 -1.31 -13.31 -12.61
C LYS A 58 -1.13 -14.62 -11.85
N THR A 59 -1.63 -14.69 -10.62
CA THR A 59 -1.59 -15.95 -9.86
C THR A 59 -2.55 -16.97 -10.47
N LYS A 60 -2.40 -18.24 -10.07
CA LYS A 60 -3.35 -19.30 -10.47
C LYS A 60 -4.81 -18.97 -10.08
N MET A 61 -4.99 -18.21 -9.00
CA MET A 61 -6.30 -17.73 -8.52
C MET A 61 -6.80 -16.50 -9.28
N GLY A 62 -6.06 -16.01 -10.27
CA GLY A 62 -6.45 -14.91 -11.11
C GLY A 62 -6.15 -13.51 -10.56
N GLU A 63 -5.38 -13.38 -9.49
CA GLU A 63 -5.05 -12.06 -8.93
C GLU A 63 -3.86 -11.43 -9.67
N LEU A 64 -4.07 -10.22 -10.20
CA LEU A 64 -3.02 -9.43 -10.84
C LEU A 64 -1.91 -9.14 -9.82
N SER A 65 -0.68 -9.50 -10.18
CA SER A 65 0.47 -9.44 -9.28
C SER A 65 1.71 -8.93 -10.00
N ILE A 66 2.65 -8.38 -9.24
CA ILE A 66 4.02 -8.15 -9.71
C ILE A 66 4.91 -9.27 -9.16
N ILE A 67 5.72 -9.87 -10.03
CA ILE A 67 6.76 -10.85 -9.67
C ILE A 67 8.08 -10.08 -9.59
N PRO A 68 8.59 -9.79 -8.38
CA PRO A 68 9.75 -8.93 -8.22
C PRO A 68 11.04 -9.67 -8.58
N ARG A 69 11.92 -9.00 -9.35
CA ARG A 69 13.36 -9.32 -9.39
C ARG A 69 14.12 -8.63 -8.27
N GLN A 70 13.68 -7.42 -7.93
CA GLN A 70 14.27 -6.61 -6.89
C GLN A 70 13.19 -5.99 -6.01
N VAL A 71 13.39 -6.06 -4.70
CA VAL A 71 12.63 -5.31 -3.69
C VAL A 71 13.61 -4.45 -2.89
N GLN A 72 13.28 -3.17 -2.74
CA GLN A 72 14.08 -2.22 -1.99
C GLN A 72 13.22 -1.60 -0.88
N LEU A 73 13.74 -1.58 0.34
CA LEU A 73 13.14 -0.80 1.43
C LEU A 73 13.45 0.68 1.21
N LEU A 74 12.41 1.49 0.99
CA LEU A 74 12.54 2.93 0.75
C LEU A 74 12.38 3.74 2.04
N SER A 75 11.45 3.32 2.91
CA SER A 75 11.23 3.95 4.21
C SER A 75 10.61 2.96 5.19
N PRO A 76 11.30 2.63 6.31
CA PRO A 76 10.77 1.70 7.31
C PRO A 76 9.64 2.34 8.12
N CYS A 77 8.66 1.53 8.51
CA CYS A 77 7.62 1.91 9.44
C CYS A 77 8.02 1.47 10.85
N LEU A 78 8.34 2.44 11.70
CA LEU A 78 8.84 2.20 13.06
C LEU A 78 7.73 1.94 14.10
N HIS A 79 6.48 2.10 13.71
CA HIS A 79 5.32 1.91 14.58
C HIS A 79 4.41 0.81 14.05
N MET A 80 3.83 0.04 14.97
CA MET A 80 2.83 -0.96 14.60
C MET A 80 1.55 -0.25 14.11
N LEU A 81 1.17 -0.51 12.86
CA LEU A 81 -0.08 0.01 12.32
C LEU A 81 -1.29 -0.68 12.97
N PRO A 82 -2.39 0.06 13.25
CA PRO A 82 -3.63 -0.51 13.77
C PRO A 82 -4.12 -1.71 12.97
N HIS A 83 -4.78 -2.66 13.63
CA HIS A 83 -5.25 -3.87 12.99
C HIS A 83 -6.31 -3.58 11.92
N LEU A 84 -6.24 -4.26 10.77
CA LEU A 84 -7.11 -3.99 9.62
C LEU A 84 -8.59 -4.26 9.90
N HIS A 85 -8.91 -5.28 10.69
CA HIS A 85 -10.29 -5.74 10.95
C HIS A 85 -11.18 -4.68 11.58
N PHE A 86 -10.63 -3.85 12.46
CA PHE A 86 -11.44 -2.86 13.19
C PHE A 86 -11.38 -1.47 12.54
N GLY A 87 -10.41 -1.23 11.66
CA GLY A 87 -10.12 0.10 11.14
C GLY A 87 -9.72 1.08 12.24
N LEU A 88 -9.47 2.34 11.86
CA LEU A 88 -9.28 3.43 12.83
C LEU A 88 -10.63 4.15 13.00
N LYS A 89 -11.34 3.88 14.11
CA LYS A 89 -12.70 4.40 14.37
C LYS A 89 -12.71 5.67 15.22
N ASP A 90 -11.85 5.74 16.24
CA ASP A 90 -11.82 6.85 17.19
C ASP A 90 -11.61 8.19 16.48
N LYS A 91 -12.57 9.11 16.62
CA LYS A 91 -12.58 10.38 15.88
C LYS A 91 -11.43 11.27 16.30
N GLU A 92 -11.08 11.29 17.58
CA GLU A 92 -9.99 12.13 18.08
C GLU A 92 -8.67 11.72 17.45
N THR A 93 -8.33 10.42 17.50
CA THR A 93 -7.11 9.88 16.89
C THR A 93 -7.09 10.12 15.39
N ARG A 94 -8.20 9.89 14.69
CA ARG A 94 -8.29 10.11 13.23
C ARG A 94 -8.01 11.54 12.83
N PHE A 95 -8.49 12.50 13.61
CA PHE A 95 -8.36 13.92 13.28
C PHE A 95 -7.00 14.48 13.71
N ARG A 96 -6.43 13.99 14.82
CA ARG A 96 -5.07 14.34 15.24
C ARG A 96 -3.99 13.70 14.36
N GLN A 97 -4.18 12.44 13.98
CA GLN A 97 -3.25 11.66 13.15
C GLN A 97 -3.86 11.38 11.78
N ARG A 98 -4.12 12.45 11.01
CA ARG A 98 -4.76 12.33 9.68
C ARG A 98 -4.00 11.41 8.73
N TYR A 99 -2.67 11.38 8.80
CA TYR A 99 -1.84 10.48 7.98
C TYR A 99 -2.20 9.01 8.22
N LEU A 100 -2.50 8.62 9.47
CA LEU A 100 -2.86 7.26 9.83
C LEU A 100 -4.28 6.93 9.34
N ASP A 101 -5.20 7.90 9.48
CA ASP A 101 -6.57 7.79 8.95
C ASP A 101 -6.56 7.58 7.42
N LEU A 102 -5.72 8.31 6.68
CA LEU A 102 -5.57 8.13 5.22
C LEU A 102 -4.95 6.79 4.82
N ILE A 103 -4.08 6.21 5.66
CA ILE A 103 -3.46 4.90 5.39
C ILE A 103 -4.46 3.75 5.59
N ILE A 104 -5.30 3.84 6.64
CA ILE A 104 -6.21 2.77 7.05
C ILE A 104 -7.57 2.88 6.37
N ASN A 105 -8.13 4.09 6.31
CA ASN A 105 -9.48 4.35 5.83
C ASN A 105 -9.45 4.97 4.42
N GLY A 106 -9.50 4.13 3.38
CA GLY A 106 -9.40 4.57 1.98
C GLY A 106 -10.46 5.60 1.56
N ASN A 107 -11.68 5.49 2.09
CA ASN A 107 -12.78 6.42 1.81
C ASN A 107 -12.52 7.88 2.25
N VAL A 108 -11.57 8.11 3.15
CA VAL A 108 -11.19 9.46 3.60
C VAL A 108 -10.53 10.23 2.46
N ARG A 109 -9.71 9.55 1.63
CA ARG A 109 -9.08 10.15 0.44
C ARG A 109 -10.14 10.69 -0.52
N ASP A 110 -11.20 9.93 -0.77
CA ASP A 110 -12.26 10.31 -1.72
C ASP A 110 -12.99 11.58 -1.29
N LYS A 111 -13.17 11.80 0.01
CA LYS A 111 -13.74 13.04 0.55
C LYS A 111 -12.88 14.26 0.21
N PHE A 112 -11.55 14.14 0.32
CA PHE A 112 -10.63 15.21 -0.01
C PHE A 112 -10.54 15.45 -1.53
N ILE A 113 -10.57 14.38 -2.33
CA ILE A 113 -10.64 14.49 -3.80
C ILE A 113 -11.91 15.22 -4.22
N LEU A 114 -13.07 14.86 -3.66
CA LEU A 114 -14.33 15.51 -3.96
C LEU A 114 -14.29 17.00 -3.59
N ARG A 115 -13.77 17.34 -2.41
CA ARG A 115 -13.59 18.74 -2.00
C ARG A 115 -12.73 19.52 -2.99
N ALA A 116 -11.61 18.95 -3.44
CA ALA A 116 -10.75 19.59 -4.43
C ALA A 116 -11.46 19.79 -5.77
N ARG A 117 -12.24 18.80 -6.23
CA ARG A 117 -13.05 18.89 -7.45
C ARG A 117 -14.11 19.99 -7.36
N LEU A 118 -14.80 20.11 -6.23
CA LEU A 118 -15.81 21.16 -6.01
C LEU A 118 -15.19 22.56 -6.10
N ILE A 119 -14.07 22.80 -5.42
CA ILE A 119 -13.37 24.08 -5.47
C ILE A 119 -12.90 24.39 -6.90
N THR A 120 -12.36 23.39 -7.59
CA THR A 120 -11.90 23.53 -8.98
C THR A 120 -13.05 23.88 -9.92
N TYR A 121 -14.19 23.21 -9.77
CA TYR A 121 -15.39 23.47 -10.54
C TYR A 121 -15.90 24.89 -10.32
N LEU A 122 -16.02 25.33 -9.07
CA LEU A 122 -16.50 26.67 -8.75
C LEU A 122 -15.62 27.76 -9.36
N ARG A 123 -14.28 27.61 -9.29
CA ARG A 123 -13.36 28.56 -9.91
C ARG A 123 -13.56 28.65 -11.41
N ARG A 124 -13.57 27.50 -12.11
CA ARG A 124 -13.79 27.46 -13.56
C ARG A 124 -15.10 28.11 -13.96
N PHE A 125 -16.18 27.80 -13.23
CA PHE A 125 -17.49 28.39 -13.49
C PHE A 125 -17.48 29.92 -13.36
N MET A 126 -16.75 30.47 -12.37
CA MET A 126 -16.63 31.92 -12.19
C MET A 126 -15.67 32.58 -13.17
N ASP A 127 -14.62 31.88 -13.61
CA ASP A 127 -13.64 32.40 -14.58
C ASP A 127 -14.20 32.46 -16.01
N GLU A 128 -15.19 31.61 -16.33
CA GLU A 128 -15.87 31.53 -17.64
C GLU A 128 -17.13 32.41 -17.73
N LEU A 129 -17.45 33.16 -16.68
CA LEU A 129 -18.63 34.03 -16.55
C LEU A 129 -18.31 35.48 -16.96
#